data_AF-A0A6N7IIW8-F1
#
_entry.id   AF-A0A6N7IIW8-F1
#
_cell.length_a   1.000
_cell.length_b   1.000
_cell.length_c   1.000
_cell.angle_alpha   90.00
_cell.angle_beta   90.00
_cell.angle_gamma   90.00
#
_symmetry.space_group_name_H-M   'P 1'
#
loop_
_entity.id
_entity.type
_entity.pdbx_description
1 polymer ?
#
loop_
_entity_poly.entity_id
_entity_poly.type
_entity_poly.pdbx_seq_one_letter_code
_entity_poly.pdbx_strand_id
1 'polypeptide(L)' 'MSSGAPGRELPQEIDTTVAHTARVWNYWLGGKDNYPVDREAG' A
#
# COMPACT_ATOMS: atom_id res chain seq x y z
N MET A 1 24.29 11.55 -28.39
CA MET A 1 24.12 10.31 -27.60
C MET A 1 23.90 10.72 -26.17
N SER A 2 22.64 10.75 -25.69
CA SER A 2 22.37 10.95 -24.26
C SER A 2 22.07 9.58 -23.66
N SER A 3 23.08 8.97 -23.03
CA SER A 3 22.89 7.76 -22.23
C SER A 3 22.58 8.19 -20.81
N GLY A 4 21.31 8.12 -20.43
CA GLY A 4 20.88 8.08 -19.04
C GLY A 4 20.23 6.73 -18.80
N ALA A 5 20.84 5.88 -17.98
CA ALA A 5 20.19 4.65 -17.54
C ALA A 5 18.88 5.04 -16.80
N PRO A 6 17.76 4.33 -17.00
CA PRO A 6 16.55 4.62 -16.25
C PRO A 6 16.87 4.47 -14.76
N GLY A 7 16.77 5.58 -14.03
CA GLY A 7 16.86 5.56 -12.58
C GLY A 7 15.81 4.57 -12.10
N ARG A 8 16.24 3.54 -11.36
CA ARG A 8 15.28 2.66 -10.69
C ARG A 8 14.52 3.53 -9.70
N GLU A 9 13.28 3.90 -10.03
CA GLU A 9 12.36 4.47 -9.07
C GLU A 9 12.28 3.49 -7.91
N LEU A 10 12.71 3.94 -6.73
CA LEU A 10 12.55 3.17 -5.52
C LEU A 10 11.04 2.93 -5.33
N PRO A 11 10.63 1.74 -4.86
CA PRO A 11 9.22 1.49 -4.58
C PRO A 11 8.68 2.61 -3.70
N GLN A 12 7.61 3.28 -4.15
CA GLN A 12 6.96 4.29 -3.32
C GLN A 12 6.52 3.61 -2.02
N GLU A 13 6.88 4.20 -0.89
CA GLU A 13 6.45 3.72 0.41
C GLU A 13 4.92 3.69 0.47
N ILE A 14 4.37 2.65 1.06
CA ILE A 14 2.92 2.50 1.18
C ILE A 14 2.43 3.51 2.21
N ASP A 15 1.47 4.35 1.82
CA ASP A 15 0.78 5.19 2.78
C ASP A 15 -0.12 4.31 3.69
N THR A 16 0.25 4.25 4.96
CA THR A 16 -0.44 3.47 6.00
C THR A 16 -1.48 4.29 6.76
N THR A 17 -1.62 5.58 6.41
CA THR A 17 -2.56 6.51 7.05
C THR A 17 -3.85 6.69 6.26
N VAL A 18 -3.89 6.22 5.00
CA VAL A 18 -5.09 6.24 4.15
C VAL A 18 -5.59 4.81 3.96
N ALA A 19 -6.87 4.58 4.22
CA ALA A 19 -7.50 3.27 4.04
C ALA A 19 -7.54 2.84 2.57
N HIS A 20 -7.33 1.55 2.31
CA HIS A 20 -7.41 0.98 0.97
C HIS A 20 -8.36 -0.23 0.95
N THR A 21 -9.31 -0.24 0.01
CA THR A 21 -10.39 -1.25 -0.04
C THR A 21 -9.89 -2.69 0.00
N ALA A 22 -8.78 -3.00 -0.68
CA ALA A 22 -8.20 -4.34 -0.67
C ALA A 22 -7.75 -4.77 0.74
N ARG A 23 -7.18 -3.85 1.53
CA ARG A 23 -6.71 -4.11 2.90
C ARG A 23 -7.89 -4.20 3.89
N VAL A 24 -8.94 -3.40 3.68
CA VAL A 24 -10.20 -3.51 4.44
C VAL A 24 -10.81 -4.91 4.24
N TRP A 25 -10.87 -5.37 2.99
CA TRP A 25 -11.39 -6.70 2.68
C TRP A 25 -10.55 -7.80 3.33
N ASN A 26 -9.23 -7.65 3.28
CA ASN A 26 -8.32 -8.56 3.94
C ASN A 26 -8.56 -8.62 5.47
N TYR A 27 -8.86 -7.49 6.13
CA TYR A 27 -9.23 -7.49 7.54
C TYR A 27 -10.52 -8.29 7.81
N TRP A 28 -11.58 -8.07 7.04
CA TRP A 28 -12.85 -8.79 7.22
C TRP A 28 -12.73 -10.31 7.00
N LEU A 29 -11.80 -10.73 6.13
CA LEU A 29 -11.49 -12.15 5.92
C LEU A 29 -10.54 -12.75 6.99
N GLY A 30 -10.19 -11.98 8.02
CA GLY A 30 -9.28 -12.41 9.10
C GLY A 30 -7.80 -12.39 8.71
N GLY A 31 -7.45 -11.74 7.60
CA GLY A 31 -6.08 -11.54 7.15
C GLY A 31 -5.32 -10.50 7.98
N LYS A 32 -4.00 -10.41 7.74
CA LYS A 32 -3.08 -9.57 8.53
C LYS A 32 -2.46 -8.40 7.77
N ASP A 33 -2.56 -8.42 6.45
CA ASP A 33 -2.14 -7.34 5.56
C ASP A 33 -3.11 -6.15 5.59
N ASN A 34 -3.20 -5.51 6.75
CA ASN A 34 -4.04 -4.34 7.01
C ASN A 34 -3.45 -3.49 8.11
N TYR A 35 -3.69 -2.19 8.03
CA TYR A 35 -3.31 -1.19 9.02
C TYR A 35 -4.53 -0.75 9.84
N PRO A 36 -4.34 -0.06 10.99
CA PRO A 36 -5.46 0.38 11.83
C PRO A 36 -6.55 1.15 11.06
N VAL A 37 -6.17 2.04 10.15
CA VAL A 37 -7.10 2.82 9.32
C VAL A 37 -7.99 1.95 8.43
N ASP A 38 -7.53 0.77 8.01
CA ASP A 38 -8.34 -0.16 7.23
C ASP A 38 -9.36 -0.90 8.12
N ARG A 39 -9.06 -1.10 9.41
CA ARG A 39 -9.96 -1.76 10.38
C ARG A 39 -11.04 -0.81 10.89
N GLU A 40 -10.73 0.47 11.00
CA GLU A 40 -11.67 1.52 11.40
C GLU A 40 -12.69 1.84 10.28
N ALA A 41 -12.29 1.68 9.02
CA ALA A 41 -13.11 2.00 7.86
C ALA A 41 -14.20 0.94 7.54
N GLY A 42 -14.12 -0.27 8.10
CA GLY A 42 -15.02 -1.38 7.78
C GLY A 42 -15.65 -2.00 9.01
#